data_AF-A0AAU8T495-F1
#
_entry.id   AF-A0AAU8T495-F1
#
_cell.length_a   1.000
_cell.length_b   1.000
_cell.length_c   1.000
_cell.angle_alpha   90.00
_cell.angle_beta   90.00
_cell.angle_gamma   90.00
#
_symmetry.space_group_name_H-M   'P 1'
#
loop_
_entity.id
_entity.type
_entity.pdbx_description
1 polymer ?
#
loop_
_entity_poly.entity_id
_entity_poly.type
_entity_poly.pdbx_seq_one_letter_code
_entity_poly.pdbx_strand_id
1 'polypeptide(L)' 'MSEDEHAIRQLIETWFVASRRGDLTTALDLIADDAIFMVPGRPPFDKAAFAAASRGTNLLASPA' A
#
# COMPACT_ATOMS: atom_id res chain seq x y z
N MET A 1 11.30 -6.07 22.52
CA MET A 1 11.02 -6.23 21.08
C MET A 1 12.28 -6.67 20.39
N SER A 2 12.21 -7.59 19.43
CA SER A 2 13.36 -7.96 18.60
C SER A 2 13.64 -6.88 17.54
N GLU A 3 14.81 -6.97 16.89
CA GLU A 3 15.14 -6.12 15.74
C GLU A 3 14.12 -6.27 14.61
N ASP A 4 13.72 -7.50 14.29
CA ASP A 4 12.69 -7.78 13.28
C ASP A 4 11.34 -7.14 13.65
N GLU A 5 10.96 -7.21 14.92
CA GLU A 5 9.72 -6.58 15.40
C GLU A 5 9.78 -5.05 15.24
N HIS A 6 10.94 -4.45 15.49
CA HIS A 6 11.15 -3.02 15.26
C HIS A 6 11.06 -2.66 13.78
N ALA A 7 11.71 -3.45 12.91
CA ALA A 7 11.69 -3.25 11.46
C ALA A 7 10.28 -3.36 10.87
N ILE A 8 9.48 -4.34 11.29
CA ILE A 8 8.09 -4.51 10.84
C ILE A 8 7.25 -3.29 11.25
N ARG A 9 7.41 -2.79 12.48
CA ARG A 9 6.66 -1.60 12.93
C ARG A 9 7.06 -0.34 12.17
N GLN A 10 8.35 -0.15 11.89
CA GLN A 10 8.83 0.97 11.07
C GLN A 10 8.29 0.90 9.63
N LEU A 11 8.21 -0.30 9.04
CA LEU A 11 7.62 -0.52 7.71
C LEU A 11 6.15 -0.08 7.71
N ILE A 12 5.37 -0.52 8.70
CA ILE A 12 3.94 -0.16 8.83
C ILE A 12 3.77 1.36 9.04
N GLU A 13 4.60 1.98 9.88
CA GLU A 13 4.56 3.43 10.11
C GLU A 13 4.85 4.21 8.81
N THR A 14 5.89 3.81 8.08
CA THR A 14 6.28 4.42 6.80
C THR A 14 5.14 4.29 5.78
N TRP A 15 4.51 3.12 5.69
CA TRP A 15 3.35 2.88 4.84
C TRP A 15 2.20 3.86 5.14
N PHE A 16 1.86 4.03 6.42
CA PHE A 16 0.78 4.94 6.84
C PHE A 16 1.09 6.40 6.50
N VAL A 17 2.33 6.85 6.72
CA VAL A 17 2.75 8.22 6.41
C VAL A 17 2.73 8.46 4.90
N ALA A 18 3.31 7.55 4.11
CA ALA A 18 3.35 7.65 2.65
C ALA A 18 1.94 7.66 2.04
N SER A 19 1.07 6.73 2.45
CA SER A 19 -0.30 6.64 1.97
C SER A 19 -1.12 7.90 2.26
N ARG A 20 -0.99 8.47 3.47
CA ARG A 20 -1.69 9.72 3.82
C ARG A 20 -1.19 10.94 3.03
N ARG A 21 0.10 10.96 2.67
CA ARG A 21 0.71 12.04 1.90
C ARG A 21 0.52 11.89 0.39
N GLY A 22 -0.03 10.76 -0.07
CA GLY A 22 -0.08 10.43 -1.50
C GLY A 22 1.30 10.13 -2.10
N ASP A 23 2.29 9.79 -1.26
CA ASP A 23 3.62 9.42 -1.71
C ASP A 23 3.62 7.97 -2.24
N LEU A 24 3.18 7.85 -3.48
CA LEU A 24 3.03 6.55 -4.14
C LEU A 24 4.39 5.87 -4.35
N THR A 25 5.46 6.60 -4.62
CA THR A 25 6.79 6.02 -4.84
C THR A 25 7.25 5.28 -3.59
N THR A 26 7.23 5.95 -2.44
CA THR A 26 7.62 5.32 -1.17
C THR A 26 6.72 4.12 -0.85
N ALA A 27 5.40 4.23 -1.08
CA ALA A 27 4.49 3.10 -0.86
C ALA A 27 4.82 1.90 -1.76
N LEU A 28 5.17 2.12 -3.03
CA LEU A 28 5.54 1.05 -3.97
C LEU A 28 6.86 0.38 -3.61
N ASP A 29 7.82 1.09 -3.03
CA ASP A 29 9.10 0.54 -2.60
C ASP A 29 8.96 -0.40 -1.40
N LEU A 30 7.89 -0.27 -0.59
CA LEU A 30 7.60 -1.16 0.54
C LEU A 30 6.92 -2.48 0.12
N ILE A 31 6.41 -2.56 -1.12
CA ILE A 31 5.63 -3.70 -1.60
C ILE A 31 6.56 -4.68 -2.31
N ALA A 32 6.59 -5.93 -1.90
CA ALA A 32 7.28 -6.98 -2.63
C ALA A 32 6.74 -7.12 -4.07
N ASP A 33 7.59 -7.46 -5.04
CA ASP A 33 7.18 -7.50 -6.44
C ASP A 33 6.11 -8.56 -6.75
N ASP A 34 6.04 -9.61 -5.94
CA ASP A 34 5.06 -10.69 -6.00
C ASP A 34 3.85 -10.50 -5.05
N ALA A 35 3.71 -9.33 -4.44
CA ALA A 35 2.61 -9.04 -3.53
C ALA A 35 1.25 -9.10 -4.25
N ILE A 36 0.28 -9.75 -3.60
CA ILE A 36 -1.10 -9.87 -4.06
C ILE A 36 -2.03 -9.07 -3.14
N PHE A 37 -2.78 -8.15 -3.73
CA PHE A 37 -3.78 -7.33 -3.05
C PHE A 37 -5.17 -7.94 -3.21
N MET A 38 -5.97 -7.87 -2.14
CA MET A 38 -7.35 -8.34 -2.12
C MET A 38 -8.23 -7.27 -1.50
N VAL A 39 -9.32 -6.91 -2.18
CA VAL A 39 -10.35 -5.98 -1.68
C VAL A 39 -11.73 -6.57 -1.95
N PRO A 40 -12.76 -6.21 -1.16
CA PRO A 40 -14.12 -6.71 -1.39
C PRO A 40 -14.62 -6.42 -2.81
N GLY A 41 -15.26 -7.40 -3.44
CA GLY A 41 -15.92 -7.24 -4.74
C GLY A 41 -14.97 -7.16 -5.95
N ARG A 42 -13.65 -7.35 -5.76
CA ARG A 42 -12.67 -7.36 -6.85
C ARG A 42 -11.83 -8.65 -6.80
N PRO A 43 -11.51 -9.29 -7.94
CA PRO A 43 -10.51 -10.35 -7.97
C PRO A 43 -9.15 -9.88 -7.42
N PRO A 44 -8.32 -10.78 -6.86
CA PRO A 44 -6.96 -10.44 -6.45
C PRO A 44 -6.16 -9.80 -7.58
N PHE A 45 -5.27 -8.86 -7.25
CA PHE A 45 -4.49 -8.12 -8.24
C PHE A 45 -3.07 -7.82 -7.75
N ASP A 46 -2.16 -7.60 -8.69
CA ASP A 46 -0.73 -7.41 -8.44
C ASP A 46 -0.35 -5.96 -8.10
N LYS A 47 0.94 -5.77 -7.79
CA LYS A 47 1.56 -4.46 -7.52
C LYS A 47 1.39 -3.46 -8.66
N ALA A 48 1.42 -3.90 -9.92
CA ALA A 48 1.26 -3.01 -11.07
C ALA A 48 -0.17 -2.47 -11.18
N ALA A 49 -1.17 -3.33 -10.98
CA ALA A 49 -2.57 -2.97 -10.93
C ALA A 49 -2.89 -2.08 -9.71
N PHE A 50 -2.23 -2.30 -8.57
CA PHE A 50 -2.28 -1.38 -7.42
C PHE A 50 -1.74 0.00 -7.80
N ALA A 51 -0.54 0.08 -8.38
CA ALA A 51 0.09 1.34 -8.81
C ALA A 51 -0.76 2.11 -9.82
N ALA A 52 -1.45 1.43 -10.72
CA ALA A 52 -2.38 2.05 -11.66
C ALA A 52 -3.62 2.62 -10.96
N ALA A 53 -4.23 1.85 -10.06
CA ALA A 53 -5.41 2.27 -9.31
C ALA A 53 -5.13 3.47 -8.39
N SER A 54 -3.98 3.49 -7.72
CA SER A 54 -3.54 4.58 -6.84
C SER A 54 -3.24 5.89 -7.57
N ARG A 55 -2.88 5.82 -8.87
CA ARG A 55 -2.74 7.02 -9.73
C ARG A 55 -4.08 7.58 -10.20
N GLY A 56 -5.08 6.71 -10.38
CA GLY A 56 -6.42 7.09 -10.83
C GLY A 56 -7.37 7.54 -9.72
N THR A 57 -7.04 7.29 -8.44
CA THR A 57 -7.96 7.46 -7.32
C THR A 57 -7.32 8.27 -6.19
N ASN A 58 -7.88 9.45 -5.88
CA ASN A 58 -7.67 10.11 -4.59
C ASN A 58 -8.20 9.18 -3.48
N LEU A 59 -7.29 8.55 -2.73
CA LEU A 59 -7.44 7.26 -2.06
C LEU A 59 -8.45 7.18 -0.88
N LEU A 60 -9.48 8.04 -0.77
CA LEU A 60 -10.44 8.03 0.36
C LEU A 60 -11.91 8.39 0.04
N ALA A 61 -12.32 8.51 -1.22
CA ALA A 61 -13.74 8.71 -1.51
C ALA A 61 -14.49 7.36 -1.60
N SER A 62 -15.00 6.88 -0.46
CA SER A 62 -16.09 5.88 -0.47
C SER A 62 -17.31 6.48 -1.18
N PRO A 63 -17.96 5.79 -2.14
CA PRO A 63 -19.33 6.09 -2.47
C PRO A 63 -20.23 5.70 -1.29
N ALA A 64 -21.12 6.63 -0.94
CA ALA A 64 -22.13 6.52 0.11
C ALA A 64 -23.11 5.36 -0.12
#